data_AF-A0A5E4LXL7-F1
#
_entry.id   AF-A0A5E4LXL7-F1
#
_cell.length_a   1.000
_cell.length_b   1.000
_cell.length_c   1.000
_cell.angle_alpha   90.00
_cell.angle_beta   90.00
_cell.angle_gamma   90.00
#
_symmetry.space_group_name_H-M   'P 1'
#
loop_
_entity.id
_entity.type
_entity.pdbx_description
1 polymer ?
#
loop_
_entity_poly.entity_id
_entity_poly.type
_entity_poly.pdbx_seq_one_letter_code
_entity_poly.pdbx_strand_id
1 'polypeptide(L)'
;MLSKASKIMYISARTNRHQEKIEVVSRVNGKRIEDSFPIDYTFYYSDSNGGYRTIFGDHVSKVTPKSSKEFHIDLSRLSGKKLWESDLNPVFKCLSKHFRGSGVPNLHLTFLDIEVNFSKEKGYATPEDPFSEVTAITISYSWEDNRLITLALRPKTYSAEKAQEIGANFSDTIVFETEKELLDAFLLLIEDSDVLSGWNSESYDIPYLVNRIIRVLGKDDTRRLCLWNEYPQEKKIEKYGKESKTYELVGRVAIDLLQVYRKFTYEERHSYSLDSIAEYELHDCKTPYAGSLDQLYYDDFEKFIEYNRKDVELLVRLEDKLKFISLMNMISHENSVLIPNALGTVTMMDQAILNRVHDMGLIGVNRRQKDAIEIPGAYVANPNVGVHEWVGSFDLTSLYPSNIRALNMSPETIVAQVRLEYTEKMIREKLAKEKTWTECWTGVFETLEYQAIIDKREDVQLIIDWEKKSSETMTAADVYKMIFESGEKWVISANATIYSLEHVGVVPEMLTDWFRDRKNIQRQAEELDIILHGVKIPMDVYRELDA
;
A
#
# COMPACT_ATOMS: atom_id res chain seq x y z
N MET A 1 26.44 -8.03 -26.68
CA MET A 1 25.87 -6.67 -26.65
C MET A 1 24.40 -6.76 -27.00
N LEU A 2 23.53 -7.01 -26.01
CA LEU A 2 22.09 -6.85 -26.18
C LEU A 2 21.83 -5.35 -26.30
N SER A 3 21.15 -4.90 -27.35
CA SER A 3 20.81 -3.50 -27.54
C SER A 3 20.08 -3.00 -26.30
N LYS A 4 20.53 -1.87 -25.74
CA LYS A 4 19.78 -1.11 -24.75
C LYS A 4 18.54 -0.54 -25.46
N ALA A 5 17.52 -1.37 -25.69
CA ALA A 5 16.18 -0.85 -25.84
C ALA A 5 15.91 -0.05 -24.56
N SER A 6 15.64 1.25 -24.71
CA SER A 6 15.27 2.11 -23.60
C SER A 6 14.07 1.47 -22.91
N LYS A 7 14.27 0.95 -21.69
CA LYS A 7 13.22 0.25 -20.95
C LYS A 7 12.13 1.26 -20.61
N ILE A 8 10.91 0.98 -21.06
CA ILE A 8 9.73 1.80 -20.78
C ILE A 8 9.26 1.43 -19.38
N MET A 9 9.12 2.42 -18.50
CA MET A 9 8.71 2.22 -17.11
C MET A 9 7.44 3.02 -16.88
N TYR A 10 6.35 2.35 -16.48
CA TYR A 10 5.06 3.01 -16.27
C TYR A 10 5.09 3.88 -15.01
N ILE A 11 4.13 4.80 -14.90
CA ILE A 11 3.90 5.66 -13.74
C ILE A 11 2.49 5.39 -13.22
N SER A 12 1.52 5.48 -14.11
CA SER A 12 0.11 5.33 -13.84
C SER A 12 -0.59 4.70 -15.04
N ALA A 13 -1.71 4.02 -14.81
CA ALA A 13 -2.48 3.39 -15.86
C ALA A 13 -3.96 3.36 -15.50
N ARG A 14 -4.82 3.43 -16.51
CA ARG A 14 -6.27 3.37 -16.34
C ARG A 14 -6.95 2.59 -17.45
N THR A 15 -8.17 2.15 -17.17
CA THR A 15 -9.03 1.56 -18.21
C THR A 15 -9.87 2.65 -18.87
N ASN A 16 -9.65 2.89 -20.17
CA ASN A 16 -10.54 3.69 -21.00
C ASN A 16 -11.62 2.76 -21.60
N ARG A 17 -12.79 2.71 -20.93
CA ARG A 17 -13.90 1.84 -21.33
C ARG A 17 -14.55 2.27 -22.66
N HIS A 18 -14.47 3.54 -23.02
CA HIS A 18 -15.04 4.05 -24.27
C HIS A 18 -14.24 3.59 -25.49
N GLN A 19 -12.92 3.54 -25.35
CA GLN A 19 -12.01 3.09 -26.41
C GLN A 19 -11.64 1.60 -26.32
N GLU A 20 -12.11 0.90 -25.28
CA GLU A 20 -11.71 -0.48 -24.93
C GLU A 20 -10.19 -0.68 -24.87
N LYS A 21 -9.49 0.26 -24.23
CA LYS A 21 -8.02 0.25 -24.06
C LYS A 21 -7.60 0.47 -22.62
N ILE A 22 -6.39 0.03 -22.30
CA ILE A 22 -5.63 0.46 -21.13
C ILE A 22 -4.70 1.58 -21.57
N GLU A 23 -4.88 2.76 -21.00
CA GLU A 23 -4.00 3.91 -21.21
C GLU A 23 -2.94 3.90 -20.11
N VAL A 24 -1.68 4.07 -20.49
CA VAL A 24 -0.53 3.98 -19.58
C VAL A 24 0.34 5.21 -19.79
N VAL A 25 0.64 5.90 -18.70
CA VAL A 25 1.67 6.96 -18.67
C VAL A 25 2.96 6.31 -18.26
N SER A 26 4.03 6.57 -19.01
CA SER A 26 5.36 6.02 -18.74
C SER A 26 6.43 7.10 -18.85
N ARG A 27 7.63 6.81 -18.34
CA ARG A 27 8.85 7.59 -18.66
C ARG A 27 9.83 6.79 -19.48
N VAL A 28 10.40 7.45 -20.48
CA VAL A 28 11.49 6.94 -21.31
C VAL A 28 12.55 8.03 -21.44
N ASN A 29 13.77 7.75 -20.97
CA ASN A 29 14.89 8.69 -20.98
C ASN A 29 14.52 10.07 -20.37
N GLY A 30 13.80 10.05 -19.24
CA GLY A 30 13.38 11.26 -18.52
C GLY A 30 12.17 11.99 -19.11
N LYS A 31 11.65 11.57 -20.27
CA LYS A 31 10.46 12.17 -20.88
C LYS A 31 9.21 11.33 -20.60
N ARG A 32 8.13 12.00 -20.20
CA ARG A 32 6.81 11.37 -20.09
C ARG A 32 6.26 11.05 -21.48
N ILE A 33 5.73 9.84 -21.62
CA ILE A 33 5.04 9.36 -22.82
C ILE A 33 3.70 8.74 -22.43
N GLU A 34 2.77 8.75 -23.36
CA GLU A 34 1.46 8.10 -23.21
C GLU A 34 1.36 6.96 -24.23
N ASP A 35 1.10 5.76 -23.72
CA ASP A 35 0.90 4.55 -24.51
C ASP A 35 -0.52 4.02 -24.31
N SER A 36 -0.98 3.19 -25.24
CA SER A 36 -2.26 2.49 -25.09
C SER A 36 -2.16 1.04 -25.55
N PHE A 37 -2.79 0.15 -24.78
CA PHE A 37 -2.81 -1.29 -25.01
C PHE A 37 -4.26 -1.78 -25.11
N PRO A 38 -4.55 -2.81 -25.92
CA PRO A 38 -5.88 -3.43 -25.91
C PRO A 38 -6.14 -4.06 -24.54
N ILE A 39 -7.40 -4.02 -24.08
CA ILE A 39 -7.79 -4.69 -22.84
C ILE A 39 -7.67 -6.22 -23.02
N ASP A 40 -6.92 -6.88 -22.14
CA ASP A 40 -6.77 -8.33 -22.14
C ASP A 40 -7.90 -9.01 -21.34
N TYR A 41 -8.94 -9.45 -22.06
CA TYR A 41 -10.08 -10.17 -21.48
C TYR A 41 -9.85 -11.67 -21.32
N THR A 42 -8.62 -12.16 -21.52
CA THR A 42 -8.30 -13.59 -21.42
C THR A 42 -8.69 -14.16 -20.07
N PHE A 43 -9.32 -15.34 -20.08
CA PHE A 43 -9.62 -16.15 -18.90
C PHE A 43 -9.63 -17.63 -19.26
N TYR A 44 -9.82 -18.50 -18.27
CA TYR A 44 -9.81 -19.95 -18.47
C TYR A 44 -11.04 -20.62 -17.84
N TYR A 45 -11.37 -21.82 -18.31
CA TYR A 45 -12.41 -22.66 -17.73
C TYR A 45 -11.95 -24.11 -17.59
N SER A 46 -12.47 -24.83 -16.60
CA SER A 46 -12.16 -26.26 -16.39
C SER A 46 -12.59 -27.12 -17.58
N ASP A 47 -11.61 -27.81 -18.17
CA ASP A 47 -11.75 -28.66 -19.36
C ASP A 47 -10.69 -29.77 -19.31
N SER A 48 -11.12 -31.03 -19.24
CA SER A 48 -10.22 -32.19 -19.13
C SER A 48 -9.26 -32.33 -20.32
N ASN A 49 -9.60 -31.75 -21.47
CA ASN A 49 -8.77 -31.76 -22.67
C ASN A 49 -7.96 -30.46 -22.84
N GLY A 50 -8.00 -29.57 -21.85
CA GLY A 50 -7.32 -28.28 -21.88
C GLY A 50 -5.79 -28.41 -21.87
N GLY A 51 -5.12 -27.54 -22.62
CA GLY A 51 -3.65 -27.52 -22.74
C GLY A 51 -2.92 -26.78 -21.61
N TYR A 52 -3.63 -26.12 -20.69
CA TYR A 52 -3.06 -25.36 -19.58
C TYR A 52 -3.35 -26.04 -18.25
N ARG A 53 -2.56 -25.74 -17.22
CA ARG A 53 -2.72 -26.28 -15.87
C ARG A 53 -2.96 -25.18 -14.84
N THR A 54 -3.85 -25.41 -13.89
CA THR A 54 -4.03 -24.51 -12.74
C THR A 54 -2.98 -24.80 -11.67
N ILE A 55 -2.91 -23.95 -10.63
CA ILE A 55 -2.11 -24.22 -9.42
C ILE A 55 -2.47 -25.56 -8.75
N PHE A 56 -3.68 -26.07 -8.96
CA PHE A 56 -4.15 -27.36 -8.43
C PHE A 56 -3.85 -28.55 -9.37
N GLY A 57 -3.22 -28.31 -10.52
CA GLY A 57 -2.95 -29.32 -11.54
C GLY A 57 -4.11 -29.63 -12.49
N ASP A 58 -5.28 -29.00 -12.30
CA ASP A 58 -6.46 -29.17 -13.16
C ASP A 58 -6.17 -28.73 -14.60
N HIS A 59 -6.68 -29.49 -15.57
CA HIS A 59 -6.66 -29.08 -16.98
C HIS A 59 -7.69 -27.97 -17.24
N VAL A 60 -7.25 -26.92 -17.93
CA VAL A 60 -8.10 -25.79 -18.32
C VAL A 60 -7.87 -25.36 -19.77
N SER A 61 -8.94 -24.87 -20.38
CA SER A 61 -8.93 -24.32 -21.73
C SER A 61 -9.00 -22.79 -21.68
N LYS A 62 -8.29 -22.13 -22.60
CA LYS A 62 -8.16 -20.68 -22.68
C LYS A 62 -9.27 -20.08 -23.55
N VAL A 63 -9.81 -18.95 -23.12
CA VAL A 63 -10.70 -18.10 -23.90
C VAL A 63 -10.03 -16.74 -24.08
N THR A 64 -10.13 -16.14 -25.26
CA THR A 64 -9.51 -14.83 -25.57
C THR A 64 -10.53 -13.94 -26.27
N PRO A 65 -11.49 -13.37 -25.51
CA PRO A 65 -12.47 -12.45 -26.06
C PRO A 65 -11.80 -11.18 -26.58
N LYS A 66 -12.34 -10.61 -27.66
CA LYS A 66 -11.78 -9.42 -28.32
C LYS A 66 -12.41 -8.11 -27.85
N SER A 67 -13.51 -8.18 -27.10
CA SER A 67 -14.24 -7.01 -26.59
C SER A 67 -14.90 -7.34 -25.25
N SER A 68 -15.30 -6.30 -24.51
CA SER A 68 -16.06 -6.46 -23.27
C SER A 68 -17.37 -7.21 -23.52
N LYS A 69 -18.03 -6.95 -24.64
CA LYS A 69 -19.29 -7.62 -25.00
C LYS A 69 -19.09 -9.12 -25.20
N GLU A 70 -18.07 -9.52 -25.95
CA GLU A 70 -17.73 -10.93 -26.17
C GLU A 70 -17.35 -11.62 -24.85
N PHE A 71 -16.59 -10.94 -23.99
CA PHE A 71 -16.23 -11.45 -22.67
C PHE A 71 -17.47 -11.80 -21.84
N HIS A 72 -18.47 -10.92 -21.76
CA HIS A 72 -19.71 -11.22 -21.02
C HIS A 72 -20.56 -12.33 -21.66
N ILE A 73 -20.55 -12.45 -23.00
CA ILE A 73 -21.22 -13.56 -23.71
C ILE A 73 -20.55 -14.89 -23.36
N ASP A 74 -19.21 -14.93 -23.37
CA ASP A 74 -18.44 -16.12 -23.05
C ASP A 74 -18.57 -16.53 -21.57
N LEU A 75 -18.56 -15.57 -20.65
CA LEU A 75 -18.87 -15.82 -19.23
C LEU A 75 -20.25 -16.45 -19.07
N SER A 76 -21.26 -15.92 -19.75
CA SER A 76 -22.63 -16.44 -19.70
C SER A 76 -22.70 -17.87 -20.26
N ARG A 77 -22.06 -18.11 -21.40
CA ARG A 77 -21.96 -19.42 -22.06
C ARG A 77 -21.29 -20.47 -21.19
N LEU A 78 -20.31 -20.07 -20.38
CA LEU A 78 -19.51 -20.94 -19.52
C LEU A 78 -19.95 -20.92 -18.05
N SER A 79 -21.10 -20.33 -17.73
CA SER A 79 -21.64 -20.21 -16.36
C SER A 79 -21.76 -21.55 -15.59
N GLY A 80 -21.94 -22.67 -16.30
CA GLY A 80 -21.97 -24.01 -15.70
C GLY A 80 -20.59 -24.65 -15.48
N LYS A 81 -19.50 -23.95 -15.81
CA LYS A 81 -18.11 -24.41 -15.65
C LYS A 81 -17.41 -23.59 -14.56
N LYS A 82 -16.42 -24.20 -13.90
CA LYS A 82 -15.52 -23.47 -13.01
C LYS A 82 -14.61 -22.57 -13.86
N LEU A 83 -14.63 -21.27 -13.57
CA LEU A 83 -13.84 -20.25 -14.25
C LEU A 83 -12.59 -19.90 -13.44
N TRP A 84 -11.57 -19.40 -14.15
CA TRP A 84 -10.26 -19.08 -13.62
C TRP A 84 -9.73 -17.80 -14.28
N GLU A 85 -9.12 -16.94 -13.49
CA GLU A 85 -8.60 -15.62 -13.86
C GLU A 85 -9.59 -14.68 -14.58
N SER A 86 -10.89 -14.91 -14.39
CA SER A 86 -11.95 -14.11 -15.03
C SER A 86 -12.25 -12.82 -14.27
N ASP A 87 -11.74 -12.66 -13.05
CA ASP A 87 -11.95 -11.53 -12.15
C ASP A 87 -10.71 -10.62 -12.00
N LEU A 88 -9.63 -10.93 -12.74
CA LEU A 88 -8.40 -10.16 -12.67
C LEU A 88 -8.58 -8.73 -13.18
N ASN A 89 -7.93 -7.77 -12.50
CA ASN A 89 -7.92 -6.38 -12.90
C ASN A 89 -7.20 -6.22 -14.27
N PRO A 90 -7.87 -5.70 -15.30
CA PRO A 90 -7.27 -5.54 -16.62
C PRO A 90 -6.05 -4.60 -16.66
N VAL A 91 -5.98 -3.61 -15.77
CA VAL A 91 -4.81 -2.74 -15.63
C VAL A 91 -3.60 -3.57 -15.18
N PHE A 92 -3.74 -4.39 -14.14
CA PHE A 92 -2.62 -5.21 -13.63
C PHE A 92 -2.22 -6.31 -14.63
N LYS A 93 -3.17 -6.90 -15.35
CA LYS A 93 -2.87 -7.78 -16.50
C LYS A 93 -1.98 -7.09 -17.53
N CYS A 94 -2.32 -5.85 -17.91
CA CYS A 94 -1.54 -5.05 -18.84
C CYS A 94 -0.14 -4.76 -18.29
N LEU A 95 -0.04 -4.29 -17.04
CA LEU A 95 1.24 -3.97 -16.40
C LEU A 95 2.15 -5.19 -16.27
N SER A 96 1.62 -6.32 -15.78
CA SER A 96 2.38 -7.57 -15.65
C SER A 96 2.87 -8.08 -17.01
N LYS A 97 2.04 -7.99 -18.05
CA LYS A 97 2.39 -8.46 -19.40
C LYS A 97 3.43 -7.58 -20.11
N HIS A 98 3.35 -6.26 -19.95
CA HIS A 98 4.12 -5.32 -20.76
C HIS A 98 5.29 -4.65 -20.02
N PHE A 99 5.24 -4.58 -18.70
CA PHE A 99 6.19 -3.80 -17.91
C PHE A 99 6.95 -4.60 -16.85
N ARG A 100 6.56 -5.84 -16.56
CA ARG A 100 7.25 -6.68 -15.58
C ARG A 100 8.73 -6.87 -15.93
N GLY A 101 9.61 -6.62 -14.96
CA GLY A 101 11.07 -6.66 -15.15
C GLY A 101 11.67 -5.46 -15.90
N SER A 102 10.86 -4.42 -16.19
CA SER A 102 11.34 -3.20 -16.86
C SER A 102 12.13 -2.26 -15.94
N GLY A 103 12.09 -2.49 -14.63
CA GLY A 103 12.72 -1.64 -13.61
C GLY A 103 11.75 -0.63 -13.03
N VAL A 104 12.29 0.30 -12.26
CA VAL A 104 11.54 1.33 -11.52
C VAL A 104 11.78 2.68 -12.19
N PRO A 105 10.73 3.45 -12.55
CA PRO A 105 10.89 4.76 -13.15
C PRO A 105 11.57 5.73 -12.18
N ASN A 106 12.41 6.63 -12.71
CA ASN A 106 12.78 7.82 -11.96
C ASN A 106 11.63 8.82 -12.07
N LEU A 107 10.84 8.95 -11.01
CA LEU A 107 9.65 9.77 -10.98
C LEU A 107 10.01 11.25 -10.84
N HIS A 108 9.28 12.10 -11.56
CA HIS A 108 9.25 13.52 -11.31
C HIS A 108 8.33 13.78 -10.11
N LEU A 109 8.91 13.78 -8.92
CA LEU A 109 8.21 13.97 -7.65
C LEU A 109 8.22 15.46 -7.30
N THR A 110 7.01 16.00 -7.10
CA THR A 110 6.81 17.38 -6.67
C THR A 110 6.26 17.38 -5.26
N PHE A 111 7.03 17.91 -4.31
CA PHE A 111 6.50 18.25 -2.99
C PHE A 111 5.81 19.59 -3.05
N LEU A 112 4.70 19.75 -2.32
CA LEU A 112 3.96 21.00 -2.26
C LEU A 112 3.34 21.22 -0.89
N ASP A 113 3.15 22.50 -0.58
CA ASP A 113 2.40 22.99 0.58
C ASP A 113 1.73 24.33 0.20
N ILE A 114 0.46 24.50 0.59
CA ILE A 114 -0.30 25.73 0.34
C ILE A 114 -0.58 26.49 1.63
N GLU A 115 -0.61 27.81 1.51
CA GLU A 115 -1.15 28.68 2.55
C GLU A 115 -2.44 29.35 2.10
N VAL A 116 -3.37 29.45 3.04
CA VAL A 116 -4.72 29.95 2.80
C VAL A 116 -5.04 31.08 3.76
N ASN A 117 -5.63 32.15 3.23
CA ASN A 117 -6.01 33.32 4.01
C ASN A 117 -7.04 32.98 5.11
N PHE A 118 -6.97 33.64 6.27
CA PHE A 118 -7.97 33.47 7.33
C PHE A 118 -9.08 34.53 7.20
N SER A 119 -10.35 34.12 7.25
CA SER A 119 -11.45 35.07 7.33
C SER A 119 -11.81 35.34 8.78
N LYS A 120 -11.68 36.59 9.23
CA LYS A 120 -12.17 37.01 10.57
C LYS A 120 -13.68 36.81 10.75
N GLU A 121 -14.45 36.84 9.65
CA GLU A 121 -15.90 36.67 9.69
C GLU A 121 -16.35 35.20 9.60
N LYS A 122 -15.71 34.41 8.72
CA LYS A 122 -16.13 33.03 8.41
C LYS A 122 -15.24 31.96 9.05
N GLY A 123 -14.10 32.33 9.62
CA GLY A 123 -13.11 31.43 10.17
C GLY A 123 -12.22 30.78 9.09
N TYR A 124 -11.80 29.54 9.37
CA TYR A 124 -10.97 28.74 8.48
C TYR A 124 -11.76 28.21 7.30
N ALA A 125 -11.21 28.36 6.09
CA ALA A 125 -11.78 27.74 4.90
C ALA A 125 -11.46 26.24 4.89
N THR A 126 -12.47 25.41 4.68
CA THR A 126 -12.28 23.97 4.50
C THR A 126 -12.13 23.64 3.02
N PRO A 127 -11.57 22.47 2.66
CA PRO A 127 -11.50 22.05 1.26
C PRO A 127 -12.86 22.00 0.56
N GLU A 128 -13.96 21.71 1.27
CA GLU A 128 -15.31 21.65 0.72
C GLU A 128 -15.93 23.03 0.44
N ASP A 129 -15.55 24.07 1.19
CA ASP A 129 -15.92 25.47 0.92
C ASP A 129 -14.67 26.37 0.94
N PRO A 130 -13.89 26.39 -0.15
CA PRO A 130 -12.66 27.16 -0.23
C PRO A 130 -12.98 28.64 -0.52
N PHE A 131 -13.59 29.33 0.45
CA PHE A 131 -13.99 30.74 0.30
C PHE A 131 -12.80 31.71 0.40
N SER A 132 -11.74 31.33 1.11
CA SER A 132 -10.52 32.12 1.24
C SER A 132 -9.58 31.94 0.05
N GLU A 133 -8.76 32.96 -0.20
CA GLU A 133 -7.73 32.93 -1.24
C GLU A 133 -6.55 32.07 -0.80
N VAL A 134 -5.94 31.37 -1.77
CA VAL A 134 -4.60 30.79 -1.62
C VAL A 134 -3.59 31.94 -1.66
N THR A 135 -2.85 32.11 -0.56
CA THR A 135 -1.90 33.21 -0.37
C THR A 135 -0.46 32.81 -0.69
N ALA A 136 -0.12 31.53 -0.60
CA ALA A 136 1.13 31.01 -1.14
C ALA A 136 1.00 29.55 -1.57
N ILE A 137 1.85 29.16 -2.52
CA ILE A 137 2.13 27.77 -2.87
C ILE A 137 3.64 27.65 -3.01
N THR A 138 4.28 26.81 -2.21
CA THR A 138 5.65 26.38 -2.50
C THR A 138 5.62 24.98 -3.08
N ILE A 139 6.48 24.76 -4.07
CA ILE A 139 6.75 23.44 -4.63
C ILE A 139 8.25 23.15 -4.66
N SER A 140 8.62 21.87 -4.63
CA SER A 140 9.99 21.41 -4.88
C SER A 140 10.00 20.35 -5.99
N TYR A 141 10.96 20.43 -6.91
CA TYR A 141 11.17 19.42 -7.95
C TYR A 141 12.31 18.48 -7.62
N SER A 142 12.00 17.19 -7.42
CA SER A 142 13.02 16.17 -7.16
C SER A 142 14.03 16.00 -8.31
N TRP A 143 13.62 16.29 -9.55
CA TRP A 143 14.44 16.09 -10.76
C TRP A 143 15.30 17.30 -11.13
N GLU A 144 15.14 18.43 -10.44
CA GLU A 144 16.00 19.62 -10.57
C GLU A 144 16.73 19.90 -9.25
N ASP A 145 17.38 18.87 -8.67
CA ASP A 145 18.16 19.01 -7.44
C ASP A 145 17.35 19.63 -6.27
N ASN A 146 16.11 19.15 -6.12
CA ASN A 146 15.15 19.63 -5.11
C ASN A 146 14.86 21.15 -5.18
N ARG A 147 15.01 21.78 -6.36
CA ARG A 147 14.75 23.21 -6.58
C ARG A 147 13.40 23.64 -6.01
N LEU A 148 13.42 24.62 -5.11
CA LEU A 148 12.26 25.18 -4.42
C LEU A 148 11.74 26.43 -5.12
N ILE A 149 10.50 26.41 -5.58
CA ILE A 149 9.81 27.51 -6.25
C ILE A 149 8.64 27.96 -5.38
N THR A 150 8.51 29.26 -5.13
CA THR A 150 7.39 29.81 -4.34
C THR A 150 6.57 30.78 -5.16
N LEU A 151 5.27 30.57 -5.17
CA LEU A 151 4.28 31.49 -5.72
C LEU A 151 3.58 32.16 -4.55
N ALA A 152 3.74 33.46 -4.39
CA ALA A 152 3.16 34.20 -3.28
C ALA A 152 2.18 35.27 -3.79
N LEU A 153 1.00 35.36 -3.19
CA LEU A 153 0.05 36.44 -3.44
C LEU A 153 0.50 37.67 -2.63
N ARG A 154 0.47 38.85 -3.24
CA ARG A 154 0.83 40.09 -2.54
C ARG A 154 -0.21 40.43 -1.46
N PRO A 155 0.21 40.68 -0.20
CA PRO A 155 -0.67 41.25 0.80
C PRO A 155 -1.02 42.71 0.46
N LYS A 156 -2.27 43.10 0.67
CA LYS A 156 -2.73 44.47 0.40
C LYS A 156 -2.05 45.54 1.26
N THR A 157 -1.42 45.15 2.36
CA THR A 157 -0.63 46.01 3.26
C THR A 157 0.70 46.45 2.66
N TYR A 158 1.22 45.74 1.65
CA TYR A 158 2.47 46.04 0.97
C TYR A 158 2.22 46.66 -0.41
N SER A 159 3.06 47.62 -0.82
CA SER A 159 3.09 48.08 -2.21
C SER A 159 3.61 46.97 -3.13
N ALA A 160 3.26 47.01 -4.42
CA ALA A 160 3.75 46.06 -5.42
C ALA A 160 5.29 46.01 -5.45
N GLU A 161 5.93 47.18 -5.47
CA GLU A 161 7.39 47.31 -5.47
C GLU A 161 8.02 46.66 -4.23
N LYS A 162 7.45 46.91 -3.04
CA LYS A 162 8.02 46.36 -1.80
C LYS A 162 7.84 44.85 -1.69
N ALA A 163 6.68 44.34 -2.11
CA ALA A 163 6.43 42.89 -2.09
C ALA A 163 7.34 42.14 -3.07
N GLN A 164 7.59 42.71 -4.26
CA GLN A 164 8.54 42.15 -5.22
C GLN A 164 9.99 42.18 -4.70
N GLU A 165 10.40 43.26 -4.03
CA GLU A 165 11.71 43.35 -3.36
C GLU A 165 11.89 42.25 -2.32
N ILE A 166 10.87 42.02 -1.48
CA ILE A 166 10.86 40.94 -0.48
C ILE A 166 10.95 39.57 -1.17
N GLY A 167 10.12 39.32 -2.19
CA GLY A 167 10.15 38.07 -2.94
C GLY A 167 11.53 37.78 -3.56
N ALA A 168 12.22 38.81 -4.05
CA ALA A 168 13.54 38.68 -4.64
C ALA A 168 14.65 38.26 -3.65
N ASN A 169 14.41 38.33 -2.33
CA ASN A 169 15.33 37.79 -1.32
C ASN A 169 15.38 36.25 -1.34
N PHE A 170 14.37 35.59 -1.92
CA PHE A 170 14.28 34.15 -2.02
C PHE A 170 14.43 33.70 -3.48
N SER A 171 15.35 32.76 -3.73
CA SER A 171 15.54 32.19 -5.07
C SER A 171 14.23 31.56 -5.59
N ASP A 172 13.94 31.78 -6.88
CA ASP A 172 12.78 31.20 -7.55
C ASP A 172 11.43 31.52 -6.88
N THR A 173 11.29 32.74 -6.36
CA THR A 173 10.02 33.26 -5.83
C THR A 173 9.37 34.22 -6.82
N ILE A 174 8.08 34.04 -7.06
CA ILE A 174 7.26 34.90 -7.91
C ILE A 174 6.12 35.46 -7.07
N VAL A 175 6.04 36.79 -6.98
CA VAL A 175 4.96 37.49 -6.29
C VAL A 175 3.90 37.92 -7.30
N PHE A 176 2.64 37.56 -7.05
CA PHE A 176 1.50 37.81 -7.93
C PHE A 176 0.58 38.90 -7.36
N GLU A 177 -0.06 39.64 -8.27
CA GLU A 177 -1.07 40.64 -7.91
C GLU A 177 -2.46 40.03 -7.71
N THR A 178 -2.73 38.93 -8.42
CA THR A 178 -4.02 38.24 -8.35
C THR A 178 -3.85 36.75 -8.09
N GLU A 179 -4.77 36.16 -7.33
CA GLU A 179 -4.81 34.71 -7.10
C GLU A 179 -5.01 33.94 -8.43
N LYS A 180 -5.71 34.54 -9.39
CA LYS A 180 -5.91 33.96 -10.71
C LYS A 180 -4.57 33.65 -11.40
N GLU A 181 -3.65 34.60 -11.41
CA GLU A 181 -2.32 34.43 -12.01
C GLU A 181 -1.48 33.43 -11.22
N LEU A 182 -1.58 33.44 -9.88
CA LEU A 182 -0.92 32.48 -9.01
C LEU A 182 -1.35 31.04 -9.32
N LEU A 183 -2.66 30.77 -9.38
CA LEU A 183 -3.20 29.44 -9.67
C LEU A 183 -2.89 28.99 -11.10
N ASP A 184 -2.90 29.91 -12.07
CA ASP A 184 -2.52 29.60 -13.45
C ASP A 184 -1.03 29.21 -13.55
N ALA A 185 -0.15 29.95 -12.86
CA ALA A 185 1.27 29.63 -12.78
C ALA A 185 1.52 28.28 -12.09
N PHE A 186 0.80 27.98 -11.00
CA PHE A 186 0.86 26.68 -10.34
C PHE A 186 0.55 25.53 -11.31
N LEU A 187 -0.54 25.65 -12.06
CA LEU A 187 -0.95 24.63 -13.05
C LEU A 187 0.07 24.46 -14.18
N LEU A 188 0.81 25.51 -14.57
CA LEU A 188 1.92 25.40 -15.52
C LEU A 188 3.13 24.68 -14.93
N LEU A 189 3.47 25.00 -13.67
CA LEU A 189 4.64 24.44 -13.00
C LEU A 189 4.49 22.93 -12.78
N ILE A 190 3.32 22.46 -12.38
CA ILE A 190 3.13 21.03 -12.15
C ILE A 190 3.03 20.20 -13.44
N GLU A 191 3.11 20.79 -14.63
CA GLU A 191 2.82 20.11 -15.90
C GLU A 191 3.60 18.79 -16.05
N ASP A 192 4.90 18.75 -15.76
CA ASP A 192 5.72 17.54 -15.87
C ASP A 192 5.78 16.68 -14.58
N SER A 193 5.00 17.01 -13.54
CA SER A 193 4.97 16.23 -12.29
C SER A 193 4.30 14.86 -12.47
N ASP A 194 4.94 13.79 -12.06
CA ASP A 194 4.31 12.46 -12.01
C ASP A 194 3.55 12.27 -10.71
N VAL A 195 4.18 12.71 -9.62
CA VAL A 195 3.69 12.56 -8.26
C VAL A 195 3.57 13.93 -7.62
N LEU A 196 2.41 14.22 -7.03
CA LEU A 196 2.22 15.35 -6.13
C LEU A 196 2.17 14.83 -4.70
N SER A 197 3.05 15.31 -3.85
CA SER A 197 3.11 14.91 -2.44
C SER A 197 3.19 16.11 -1.50
N GLY A 198 2.70 15.92 -0.28
CA GLY A 198 2.66 16.95 0.75
C GLY A 198 2.34 16.32 2.10
N TRP A 199 2.31 17.11 3.17
CA TRP A 199 1.89 16.61 4.49
C TRP A 199 0.40 16.83 4.67
N ASN A 200 -0.40 15.76 4.83
CA ASN A 200 -1.86 15.85 4.91
C ASN A 200 -2.51 16.37 3.60
N SER A 201 -1.81 16.28 2.48
CA SER A 201 -2.19 16.90 1.21
C SER A 201 -3.42 16.29 0.55
N GLU A 202 -3.63 14.97 0.69
CA GLU A 202 -4.84 14.31 0.20
C GLU A 202 -6.08 14.75 0.99
N SER A 203 -5.91 15.19 2.24
CA SER A 203 -7.02 15.69 3.06
C SER A 203 -7.22 17.20 2.98
N TYR A 204 -6.24 17.97 2.53
CA TYR A 204 -6.29 19.44 2.53
C TYR A 204 -5.87 20.06 1.20
N ASP A 205 -4.57 20.09 0.88
CA ASP A 205 -4.02 20.84 -0.25
C ASP A 205 -4.67 20.47 -1.59
N ILE A 206 -4.72 19.18 -1.91
CA ILE A 206 -5.28 18.68 -3.18
C ILE A 206 -6.77 19.03 -3.32
N PRO A 207 -7.67 18.66 -2.38
CA PRO A 207 -9.07 19.02 -2.50
C PRO A 207 -9.33 20.52 -2.42
N TYR A 208 -8.53 21.27 -1.65
CA TYR A 208 -8.64 22.72 -1.58
C TYR A 208 -8.29 23.35 -2.93
N LEU A 209 -7.15 22.98 -3.53
CA LEU A 209 -6.72 23.47 -4.83
C LEU A 209 -7.73 23.13 -5.93
N VAL A 210 -8.22 21.88 -6.01
CA VAL A 210 -9.24 21.48 -6.99
C VAL A 210 -10.47 22.38 -6.88
N ASN A 211 -11.04 22.52 -5.68
CA ASN A 211 -12.27 23.29 -5.48
C ASN A 211 -12.04 24.80 -5.65
N ARG A 212 -10.86 25.32 -5.27
CA ARG A 212 -10.50 26.73 -5.47
C ARG A 212 -10.30 27.07 -6.94
N ILE A 213 -9.62 26.21 -7.70
CA ILE A 213 -9.46 26.36 -9.16
C ILE A 213 -10.83 26.40 -9.84
N ILE A 214 -11.77 25.52 -9.46
CA ILE A 214 -13.15 25.56 -9.99
C ILE A 214 -13.80 26.91 -9.75
N ARG A 215 -13.59 27.49 -8.55
CA ARG A 215 -14.20 28.76 -8.13
C ARG A 215 -13.57 29.98 -8.81
N VAL A 216 -12.26 29.98 -9.04
CA VAL A 216 -11.48 31.15 -9.49
C VAL A 216 -11.22 31.15 -10.99
N LEU A 217 -10.81 30.00 -11.55
CA LEU A 217 -10.48 29.84 -12.98
C LEU A 217 -11.65 29.26 -13.75
N GLY A 218 -12.34 28.29 -13.14
CA GLY A 218 -13.43 27.53 -13.75
C GLY A 218 -13.14 26.03 -13.75
N LYS A 219 -14.18 25.24 -13.96
CA LYS A 219 -14.08 23.77 -13.90
C LYS A 219 -13.10 23.21 -14.95
N ASP A 220 -13.04 23.79 -16.14
CA ASP A 220 -12.21 23.26 -17.23
C ASP A 220 -10.70 23.35 -16.95
N ASP A 221 -10.25 24.35 -16.18
CA ASP A 221 -8.85 24.45 -15.79
C ASP A 221 -8.38 23.31 -14.88
N THR A 222 -9.30 22.65 -14.16
CA THR A 222 -8.92 21.47 -13.35
C THR A 222 -8.40 20.30 -14.18
N ARG A 223 -8.64 20.28 -15.50
CA ARG A 223 -8.09 19.25 -16.38
C ARG A 223 -6.56 19.27 -16.42
N ARG A 224 -5.93 20.42 -16.14
CA ARG A 224 -4.48 20.59 -16.07
C ARG A 224 -3.84 19.90 -14.85
N LEU A 225 -4.64 19.57 -13.83
CA LEU A 225 -4.22 18.72 -12.71
C LEU A 225 -4.13 17.24 -13.10
N CYS A 226 -4.72 16.85 -14.23
CA CYS A 226 -4.75 15.47 -14.72
C CYS A 226 -4.02 15.36 -16.07
N LEU A 227 -3.89 14.13 -16.57
CA LEU A 227 -3.46 13.83 -17.93
C LEU A 227 -4.66 13.36 -18.76
N TRP A 228 -4.44 13.11 -20.05
CA TRP A 228 -5.48 12.73 -21.02
C TRP A 228 -6.67 13.70 -21.12
N ASN A 229 -6.45 14.96 -20.75
CA ASN A 229 -7.48 16.00 -20.68
C ASN A 229 -8.68 15.56 -19.82
N GLU A 230 -8.45 14.88 -18.70
CA GLU A 230 -9.50 14.37 -17.81
C GLU A 230 -9.76 15.31 -16.63
N TYR A 231 -10.92 15.18 -15.99
CA TYR A 231 -11.18 15.88 -14.73
C TYR A 231 -10.68 15.06 -13.54
N PRO A 232 -10.27 15.71 -12.43
CA PRO A 232 -10.07 15.02 -11.15
C PRO A 232 -11.34 14.25 -10.75
N GLN A 233 -11.17 13.02 -10.26
CA GLN A 233 -12.29 12.15 -9.88
C GLN A 233 -12.52 12.24 -8.37
N GLU A 234 -13.76 12.49 -7.94
CA GLU A 234 -14.08 12.53 -6.50
C GLU A 234 -13.84 11.15 -5.87
N LYS A 235 -13.10 11.14 -4.77
CA LYS A 235 -12.77 9.97 -3.96
C LYS A 235 -13.24 10.23 -2.53
N LYS A 236 -13.89 9.25 -1.91
CA LYS A 236 -14.22 9.30 -0.49
C LYS A 236 -13.11 8.65 0.32
N ILE A 237 -12.70 9.31 1.40
CA ILE A 237 -11.78 8.77 2.38
C ILE A 237 -12.41 8.81 3.77
N GLU A 238 -12.24 7.75 4.55
CA GLU A 238 -12.71 7.70 5.92
C GLU A 238 -11.56 8.09 6.86
N LYS A 239 -11.77 9.13 7.68
CA LYS A 239 -10.78 9.64 8.62
C LYS A 239 -11.43 9.81 9.99
N TYR A 240 -10.93 9.10 10.99
CA TYR A 240 -11.45 9.12 12.37
C TYR A 240 -12.98 8.89 12.46
N GLY A 241 -13.52 7.99 11.62
CA GLY A 241 -14.95 7.68 11.57
C GLY A 241 -15.82 8.74 10.88
N LYS A 242 -15.23 9.73 10.21
CA LYS A 242 -15.94 10.69 9.34
C LYS A 242 -15.55 10.46 7.88
N GLU A 243 -16.54 10.37 7.00
CA GLU A 243 -16.31 10.47 5.56
C GLU A 243 -15.88 11.90 5.21
N SER A 244 -14.76 12.03 4.51
CA SER A 244 -14.31 13.27 3.88
C SER A 244 -14.08 13.06 2.39
N LYS A 245 -14.14 14.14 1.62
CA LYS A 245 -14.01 14.10 0.16
C LYS A 245 -12.62 14.55 -0.26
N THR A 246 -12.03 13.82 -1.18
CA THR A 246 -10.78 14.18 -1.85
C THR A 246 -10.91 13.91 -3.36
N TYR A 247 -9.82 14.08 -4.11
CA TYR A 247 -9.77 13.86 -5.54
C TYR A 247 -8.61 12.97 -5.96
N GLU A 248 -8.88 12.05 -6.88
CA GLU A 248 -7.88 11.31 -7.64
C GLU A 248 -7.51 12.09 -8.91
N LEU A 249 -6.21 12.35 -9.09
CA LEU A 249 -5.68 13.06 -10.24
C LEU A 249 -5.37 12.07 -11.36
N VAL A 250 -6.24 11.99 -12.37
CA VAL A 250 -6.16 10.95 -13.41
C VAL A 250 -4.83 11.05 -14.18
N GLY A 251 -4.06 9.96 -14.20
CA GLY A 251 -2.77 9.87 -14.88
C GLY A 251 -1.57 10.43 -14.11
N ARG A 252 -1.81 11.20 -13.04
CA ARG A 252 -0.81 11.56 -12.03
C ARG A 252 -1.02 10.72 -10.78
N VAL A 253 -0.15 10.87 -9.79
CA VAL A 253 -0.29 10.19 -8.51
C VAL A 253 -0.26 11.23 -7.38
N ALA A 254 -1.34 11.32 -6.60
CA ALA A 254 -1.33 12.08 -5.36
C ALA A 254 -0.94 11.15 -4.20
N ILE A 255 0.11 11.49 -3.46
CA ILE A 255 0.60 10.70 -2.32
C ILE A 255 0.72 11.59 -1.09
N ASP A 256 -0.05 11.29 -0.04
CA ASP A 256 0.04 12.00 1.23
C ASP A 256 1.19 11.44 2.07
N LEU A 257 2.25 12.22 2.28
CA LEU A 257 3.44 11.79 3.00
C LEU A 257 3.14 11.47 4.47
N LEU A 258 2.11 12.08 5.07
CA LEU A 258 1.66 11.73 6.42
C LEU A 258 1.13 10.30 6.48
N GLN A 259 0.32 9.89 5.48
CA GLN A 259 -0.20 8.52 5.43
C GLN A 259 0.92 7.52 5.17
N VAL A 260 1.84 7.87 4.27
CA VAL A 260 3.03 7.07 3.98
C VAL A 260 3.89 6.89 5.23
N TYR A 261 4.18 7.97 5.96
CA TYR A 261 4.93 7.91 7.20
C TYR A 261 4.26 6.96 8.19
N ARG A 262 2.96 7.15 8.49
CA ARG A 262 2.19 6.27 9.39
C ARG A 262 2.18 4.80 8.93
N LYS A 263 2.23 4.54 7.63
CA LYS A 263 2.21 3.19 7.06
C LYS A 263 3.53 2.46 7.30
N PHE A 264 4.66 3.16 7.15
CA PHE A 264 5.99 2.55 7.15
C PHE A 264 6.74 2.72 8.49
N THR A 265 6.27 3.58 9.39
CA THR A 265 6.78 3.65 10.76
C THR A 265 6.02 2.71 11.69
N TYR A 266 6.76 1.94 12.49
CA TYR A 266 6.20 0.98 13.44
C TYR A 266 5.78 1.61 14.78
N GLU A 267 6.35 2.75 15.13
CA GLU A 267 6.11 3.43 16.40
C GLU A 267 5.01 4.48 16.26
N GLU A 268 4.03 4.46 17.16
CA GLU A 268 3.07 5.55 17.26
C GLU A 268 3.76 6.80 17.80
N ARG A 269 3.51 7.94 17.14
CA ARG A 269 4.00 9.24 17.56
C ARG A 269 2.97 9.96 18.42
N HIS A 270 3.43 10.75 19.39
CA HIS A 270 2.58 11.60 20.23
C HIS A 270 1.85 12.69 19.41
N SER A 271 2.49 13.17 18.35
CA SER A 271 1.95 14.13 17.39
C SER A 271 2.43 13.74 15.99
N TYR A 272 1.56 13.94 15.00
CA TYR A 272 1.86 13.76 13.58
C TYR A 272 1.82 15.08 12.81
N SER A 273 1.97 16.23 13.51
CA SER A 273 2.22 17.48 12.80
C SER A 273 3.58 17.41 12.11
N LEU A 274 3.72 18.11 10.98
CA LEU A 274 4.98 18.14 10.24
C LEU A 274 6.13 18.64 11.14
N ASP A 275 5.86 19.63 12.00
CA ASP A 275 6.84 20.18 12.94
C ASP A 275 7.36 19.13 13.93
N SER A 276 6.45 18.37 14.58
CA SER A 276 6.84 17.33 15.54
C SER A 276 7.59 16.17 14.87
N ILE A 277 7.20 15.78 13.65
CA ILE A 277 7.91 14.72 12.92
C ILE A 277 9.27 15.21 12.42
N ALA A 278 9.36 16.45 11.94
CA ALA A 278 10.63 17.06 11.55
C ALA A 278 11.59 17.16 12.74
N GLU A 279 11.11 17.56 13.92
CA GLU A 279 11.95 17.65 15.12
C GLU A 279 12.51 16.27 15.49
N TYR A 280 11.64 15.25 15.48
CA TYR A 280 12.01 13.89 15.82
C TYR A 280 12.96 13.26 14.78
N GLU A 281 12.65 13.38 13.49
CA GLU A 281 13.40 12.72 12.43
C GLU A 281 14.63 13.51 11.99
N LEU A 282 14.54 14.84 11.89
CA LEU A 282 15.56 15.69 11.28
C LEU A 282 16.31 16.56 12.28
N HIS A 283 15.88 16.60 13.55
CA HIS A 283 16.35 17.57 14.54
C HIS A 283 16.23 19.01 14.05
N ASP A 284 15.16 19.30 13.31
CA ASP A 284 14.85 20.59 12.73
C ASP A 284 13.35 20.88 12.88
N CYS A 285 12.96 22.14 12.90
CA CYS A 285 11.58 22.56 13.12
C CYS A 285 11.11 23.46 11.98
N LYS A 286 9.79 23.71 11.95
CA LYS A 286 9.23 24.78 11.13
C LYS A 286 9.78 26.13 11.55
N THR A 287 9.71 27.12 10.66
CA THR A 287 10.11 28.49 10.97
C THR A 287 9.25 29.03 12.13
N PRO A 288 9.84 29.36 13.29
CA PRO A 288 9.06 29.79 14.44
C PRO A 288 8.57 31.23 14.24
N TYR A 289 7.28 31.47 14.46
CA TYR A 289 6.69 32.82 14.40
C TYR A 289 5.77 33.09 15.60
N ALA A 290 5.53 34.37 15.87
CA ALA A 290 4.62 34.82 16.92
C ALA A 290 3.28 35.25 16.31
N GLY A 291 2.18 35.01 17.03
CA GLY A 291 0.85 35.36 16.55
C GLY A 291 0.24 34.30 15.62
N SER A 292 -0.70 34.71 14.77
CA SER A 292 -1.33 33.82 13.79
C SER A 292 -0.63 33.92 12.42
N LEU A 293 -0.81 32.89 11.59
CA LEU A 293 -0.26 32.89 10.23
C LEU A 293 -0.84 34.03 9.36
N ASP A 294 -2.09 34.41 9.61
CA ASP A 294 -2.73 35.59 9.00
C ASP A 294 -2.00 36.89 9.34
N GLN A 295 -1.60 37.08 10.60
CA GLN A 295 -0.79 38.23 11.01
C GLN A 295 0.57 38.20 10.32
N LEU A 296 1.21 37.02 10.24
CA LEU A 296 2.47 36.86 9.54
C LEU A 296 2.36 37.34 8.07
N TYR A 297 1.30 36.93 7.36
CA TYR A 297 1.07 37.33 5.97
C TYR A 297 0.94 38.86 5.79
N TYR A 298 0.21 39.54 6.67
CA TYR A 298 -0.02 40.99 6.54
C TYR A 298 1.09 41.86 7.12
N ASP A 299 1.76 41.41 8.18
CA ASP A 299 2.70 42.21 8.98
C ASP A 299 4.16 41.87 8.67
N ASP A 300 4.48 40.62 8.30
CA ASP A 300 5.85 40.15 8.03
C ASP A 300 5.86 39.15 6.84
N PHE A 301 5.68 39.72 5.64
CA PHE A 301 5.54 38.94 4.41
C PHE A 301 6.82 38.15 4.04
N GLU A 302 7.99 38.65 4.44
CA GLU A 302 9.27 37.97 4.23
C GLU A 302 9.31 36.65 5.00
N LYS A 303 8.99 36.70 6.30
CA LYS A 303 8.93 35.51 7.15
C LYS A 303 7.81 34.55 6.77
N PHE A 304 6.71 35.06 6.23
CA PHE A 304 5.63 34.23 5.67
C PHE A 304 6.11 33.38 4.49
N ILE A 305 6.87 33.97 3.55
CA ILE A 305 7.47 33.22 2.44
C ILE A 305 8.48 32.20 2.96
N GLU A 306 9.34 32.59 3.91
CA GLU A 306 10.29 31.68 4.55
C GLU A 306 9.59 30.47 5.18
N TYR A 307 8.48 30.68 5.90
CA TYR A 307 7.72 29.64 6.57
C TYR A 307 7.16 28.59 5.59
N ASN A 308 6.44 29.02 4.54
CA ASN A 308 5.89 28.09 3.55
C ASN A 308 7.00 27.37 2.76
N ARG A 309 8.14 28.04 2.52
CA ARG A 309 9.32 27.40 1.93
C ARG A 309 9.92 26.32 2.83
N LYS A 310 10.01 26.61 4.12
CA LYS A 310 10.56 25.68 5.11
C LYS A 310 9.73 24.42 5.19
N ASP A 311 8.41 24.52 5.14
CA ASP A 311 7.52 23.35 5.17
C ASP A 311 7.82 22.37 4.03
N VAL A 312 7.99 22.87 2.79
CA VAL A 312 8.34 22.01 1.65
C VAL A 312 9.79 21.49 1.73
N GLU A 313 10.73 22.29 2.22
CA GLU A 313 12.11 21.85 2.47
C GLU A 313 12.15 20.65 3.45
N LEU A 314 11.34 20.70 4.52
CA LEU A 314 11.25 19.60 5.49
C LEU A 314 10.71 18.32 4.85
N LEU A 315 9.74 18.41 3.93
CA LEU A 315 9.22 17.24 3.21
C LEU A 315 10.28 16.57 2.33
N VAL A 316 11.04 17.38 1.59
CA VAL A 316 12.16 16.91 0.78
C VAL A 316 13.16 16.15 1.66
N ARG A 317 13.56 16.76 2.79
CA ARG A 317 14.54 16.18 3.71
C ARG A 317 14.02 14.91 4.40
N LEU A 318 12.73 14.83 4.69
CA LEU A 318 12.08 13.63 5.19
C LEU A 318 12.15 12.49 4.16
N GLU A 319 11.80 12.73 2.91
CA GLU A 319 11.94 11.71 1.86
C GLU A 319 13.41 11.38 1.60
N ASP A 320 14.33 12.33 1.69
CA ASP A 320 15.76 12.06 1.53
C ASP A 320 16.34 11.19 2.63
N LYS A 321 15.84 11.32 3.86
CA LYS A 321 16.22 10.45 4.98
C LYS A 321 15.51 9.09 4.91
N LEU A 322 14.20 9.07 4.68
CA LEU A 322 13.34 7.89 4.89
C LEU A 322 13.09 7.07 3.63
N LYS A 323 13.15 7.70 2.45
CA LYS A 323 12.98 7.09 1.12
C LYS A 323 11.67 6.29 0.99
N PHE A 324 10.59 6.74 1.62
CA PHE A 324 9.33 5.99 1.65
C PHE A 324 8.57 6.04 0.33
N ILE A 325 8.53 7.18 -0.37
CA ILE A 325 7.92 7.25 -1.71
C ILE A 325 8.76 6.41 -2.68
N SER A 326 10.08 6.45 -2.55
CA SER A 326 11.02 5.61 -3.30
C SER A 326 10.76 4.11 -3.06
N LEU A 327 10.52 3.71 -1.81
CA LEU A 327 10.14 2.34 -1.45
C LEU A 327 8.80 1.93 -2.08
N MET A 328 7.77 2.79 -1.98
CA MET A 328 6.47 2.55 -2.62
C MET A 328 6.61 2.35 -4.13
N ASN A 329 7.40 3.21 -4.77
CA ASN A 329 7.70 3.11 -6.19
C ASN A 329 8.34 1.75 -6.52
N MET A 330 9.35 1.32 -5.77
CA MET A 330 10.00 0.02 -5.96
C MET A 330 9.01 -1.15 -5.85
N ILE A 331 8.33 -1.27 -4.71
CA ILE A 331 7.48 -2.44 -4.44
C ILE A 331 6.30 -2.52 -5.41
N SER A 332 5.70 -1.39 -5.80
CA SER A 332 4.58 -1.39 -6.75
C SER A 332 5.01 -1.88 -8.14
N HIS A 333 6.19 -1.49 -8.61
CA HIS A 333 6.70 -1.91 -9.92
C HIS A 333 7.17 -3.37 -9.94
N GLU A 334 7.76 -3.87 -8.85
CA GLU A 334 8.09 -5.29 -8.71
C GLU A 334 6.84 -6.18 -8.80
N ASN A 335 5.71 -5.69 -8.29
CA ASN A 335 4.44 -6.41 -8.27
C ASN A 335 3.51 -6.05 -9.44
N SER A 336 3.91 -5.16 -10.35
CA SER A 336 3.11 -4.72 -11.51
C SER A 336 1.75 -4.11 -11.13
N VAL A 337 1.73 -3.31 -10.07
CA VAL A 337 0.56 -2.55 -9.59
C VAL A 337 0.82 -1.05 -9.61
N LEU A 338 -0.21 -0.23 -9.35
CA LEU A 338 -0.06 1.22 -9.28
C LEU A 338 0.60 1.63 -7.95
N ILE A 339 1.27 2.78 -7.94
CA ILE A 339 2.00 3.28 -6.75
C ILE A 339 1.08 3.41 -5.51
N PRO A 340 -0.15 3.95 -5.60
CA PRO A 340 -1.04 4.02 -4.43
C PRO A 340 -1.40 2.66 -3.82
N ASN A 341 -1.30 1.56 -4.58
CA ASN A 341 -1.60 0.23 -4.05
C ASN A 341 -0.61 -0.21 -2.97
N ALA A 342 0.60 0.38 -2.90
CA ALA A 342 1.58 0.10 -1.86
C ALA A 342 1.12 0.49 -0.44
N LEU A 343 0.14 1.39 -0.31
CA LEU A 343 -0.47 1.72 0.98
C LEU A 343 -1.35 0.55 1.51
N GLY A 344 -1.89 -0.26 0.60
CA GLY A 344 -2.64 -1.48 0.90
C GLY A 344 -1.76 -2.73 0.85
N THR A 345 -2.09 -3.76 1.63
CA THR A 345 -1.34 -5.03 1.63
C THR A 345 -1.94 -6.08 0.70
N VAL A 346 -3.27 -6.13 0.58
CA VAL A 346 -3.97 -7.21 -0.14
C VAL A 346 -3.65 -7.20 -1.64
N THR A 347 -3.81 -6.06 -2.31
CA THR A 347 -3.56 -5.96 -3.76
C THR A 347 -2.11 -6.29 -4.12
N MET A 348 -1.16 -5.85 -3.29
CA MET A 348 0.27 -6.15 -3.45
C MET A 348 0.52 -7.66 -3.39
N MET A 349 0.01 -8.32 -2.35
CA MET A 349 0.19 -9.76 -2.14
C MET A 349 -0.51 -10.59 -3.22
N ASP A 350 -1.74 -10.24 -3.58
CA ASP A 350 -2.49 -10.94 -4.63
C ASP A 350 -1.74 -10.92 -5.96
N GLN A 351 -1.20 -9.76 -6.36
CA GLN A 351 -0.44 -9.65 -7.59
C GLN A 351 0.92 -10.32 -7.52
N ALA A 352 1.61 -10.27 -6.36
CA ALA A 352 2.84 -11.02 -6.15
C ALA A 352 2.64 -12.53 -6.37
N ILE A 353 1.61 -13.09 -5.75
CA ILE A 353 1.26 -14.51 -5.87
C ILE A 353 0.89 -14.83 -7.31
N LEU A 354 0.03 -14.03 -7.95
CA LEU A 354 -0.39 -14.25 -9.33
C LEU A 354 0.80 -14.22 -10.30
N ASN A 355 1.68 -13.22 -10.15
CA ASN A 355 2.90 -13.10 -10.93
C ASN A 355 3.80 -14.34 -10.78
N ARG A 356 3.91 -14.89 -9.55
CA ARG A 356 4.64 -16.14 -9.30
C ARG A 356 3.99 -17.35 -9.95
N VAL A 357 2.66 -17.47 -9.83
CA VAL A 357 1.87 -18.53 -10.48
C VAL A 357 2.10 -18.53 -12.00
N HIS A 358 2.11 -17.35 -12.63
CA HIS A 358 2.38 -17.21 -14.06
C HIS A 358 3.81 -17.54 -14.45
N ASP A 359 4.81 -17.26 -13.60
CA ASP A 359 6.21 -17.67 -13.85
C ASP A 359 6.36 -19.19 -13.89
N MET A 360 5.53 -19.91 -13.13
CA MET A 360 5.49 -21.36 -13.13
C MET A 360 4.72 -21.94 -14.33
N GLY A 361 4.16 -21.08 -15.20
CA GLY A 361 3.31 -21.50 -16.32
C GLY A 361 1.95 -22.04 -15.88
N LEU A 362 1.51 -21.70 -14.66
CA LEU A 362 0.26 -22.15 -14.08
C LEU A 362 -0.81 -21.05 -14.12
N ILE A 363 -2.07 -21.45 -13.95
CA ILE A 363 -3.23 -20.54 -13.91
C ILE A 363 -3.73 -20.37 -12.48
N GLY A 364 -3.89 -19.11 -12.07
CA GLY A 364 -4.37 -18.70 -10.75
C GLY A 364 -5.87 -18.93 -10.56
N VAL A 365 -6.30 -18.79 -9.30
CA VAL A 365 -7.70 -18.97 -8.91
C VAL A 365 -8.45 -17.63 -8.86
N ASN A 366 -9.74 -17.65 -9.21
CA ASN A 366 -10.61 -16.49 -8.95
C ASN A 366 -10.74 -16.23 -7.44
N ARG A 367 -10.95 -14.96 -7.08
CA ARG A 367 -11.31 -14.59 -5.71
C ARG A 367 -12.65 -15.23 -5.33
N ARG A 368 -12.69 -15.85 -4.16
CA ARG A 368 -13.96 -16.35 -3.58
C ARG A 368 -14.68 -15.18 -2.92
N GLN A 369 -15.99 -15.02 -3.19
CA GLN A 369 -16.83 -14.24 -2.28
C GLN A 369 -16.88 -14.98 -0.95
N LYS A 370 -16.46 -14.31 0.13
CA LYS A 370 -16.61 -14.83 1.50
C LYS A 370 -17.60 -13.94 2.23
N ASP A 371 -18.47 -14.57 3.00
CA ASP A 371 -19.16 -13.91 4.09
C ASP A 371 -18.13 -13.52 5.16
N ALA A 372 -18.36 -12.40 5.85
CA ALA A 372 -17.49 -11.96 6.93
C ALA A 372 -17.57 -12.95 8.09
N ILE A 373 -16.57 -13.81 8.22
CA ILE A 373 -16.41 -14.73 9.35
C ILE A 373 -15.37 -14.12 10.28
N GLU A 374 -15.72 -13.98 11.56
CA GLU A 374 -14.80 -13.52 12.60
C GLU A 374 -13.79 -14.64 12.92
N ILE A 375 -12.50 -14.37 12.73
CA ILE A 375 -11.41 -15.34 12.93
C ILE A 375 -10.69 -14.98 14.23
N PRO A 376 -10.43 -15.94 15.14
CA PRO A 376 -9.69 -15.67 16.37
C PRO A 376 -8.26 -15.18 16.07
N GLY A 377 -7.82 -14.19 16.85
CA GLY A 377 -6.48 -13.61 16.77
C GLY A 377 -5.44 -14.37 17.60
N ALA A 378 -4.35 -13.68 17.94
CA ALA A 378 -3.28 -14.25 18.75
C ALA A 378 -3.74 -14.61 20.17
N TYR A 379 -3.17 -15.67 20.73
CA TYR A 379 -3.32 -16.01 22.14
C TYR A 379 -2.50 -15.05 23.01
N VAL A 380 -3.12 -14.53 24.09
CA VAL A 380 -2.45 -13.73 25.11
C VAL A 380 -2.53 -14.46 26.43
N ALA A 381 -1.38 -14.85 26.98
CA ALA A 381 -1.31 -15.53 28.27
C ALA A 381 -1.70 -14.60 29.42
N ASN A 382 -2.37 -15.14 30.44
CA ASN A 382 -2.62 -14.41 31.68
C ASN A 382 -1.30 -14.26 32.46
N PRO A 383 -0.79 -13.04 32.69
CA PRO A 383 0.50 -12.86 33.35
C PRO A 383 0.40 -13.17 34.85
N ASN A 384 1.47 -13.73 35.41
CA ASN A 384 1.64 -13.80 36.86
C ASN A 384 1.94 -12.39 37.39
N VAL A 385 0.93 -11.71 37.93
CA VAL A 385 1.06 -10.31 38.38
C VAL A 385 1.98 -10.22 39.59
N GLY A 386 3.05 -9.44 39.49
CA GLY A 386 4.04 -9.24 40.55
C GLY A 386 5.30 -8.58 40.02
N VAL A 387 6.20 -8.20 40.93
CA VAL A 387 7.56 -7.77 40.58
C VAL A 387 8.40 -9.02 40.40
N HIS A 388 8.99 -9.18 39.21
CA HIS A 388 9.85 -10.30 38.87
C HIS A 388 11.30 -9.81 38.79
N GLU A 389 12.21 -10.45 39.52
CA GLU A 389 13.60 -9.99 39.65
C GLU A 389 14.42 -10.28 38.38
N TRP A 390 14.22 -11.46 37.77
CA TRP A 390 14.95 -11.90 36.57
C TRP A 390 13.96 -12.35 35.51
N VAL A 391 13.92 -11.62 34.38
CA VAL A 391 13.02 -11.90 33.26
C VAL A 391 13.83 -12.17 32.00
N GLY A 392 13.63 -13.33 31.39
CA GLY A 392 14.14 -13.65 30.05
C GLY A 392 12.99 -13.62 29.05
N SER A 393 13.22 -13.00 27.89
CA SER A 393 12.28 -13.01 26.76
C SER A 393 12.80 -13.90 25.63
N PHE A 394 11.91 -14.66 25.02
CA PHE A 394 12.16 -15.44 23.82
C PHE A 394 11.14 -15.01 22.77
N ASP A 395 11.62 -14.61 21.59
CA ASP A 395 10.77 -14.20 20.47
C ASP A 395 11.04 -15.08 19.25
N LEU A 396 9.97 -15.58 18.63
CA LEU A 396 10.07 -16.39 17.43
C LEU A 396 10.17 -15.48 16.21
N THR A 397 11.29 -15.57 15.48
CA THR A 397 11.54 -14.74 14.30
C THR A 397 10.45 -14.93 13.25
N SER A 398 9.70 -13.85 12.99
CA SER A 398 8.64 -13.80 11.95
C SER A 398 7.65 -14.96 12.07
N LEU A 399 7.04 -15.14 13.26
CA LEU A 399 6.15 -16.26 13.60
C LEU A 399 5.21 -16.72 12.48
N TYR A 400 4.34 -15.84 11.95
CA TYR A 400 3.36 -16.23 10.93
C TYR A 400 3.99 -16.63 9.58
N PRO A 401 4.90 -15.84 8.96
CA PRO A 401 5.64 -16.30 7.78
C PRO A 401 6.39 -17.62 8.01
N SER A 402 6.98 -17.81 9.19
CA SER A 402 7.68 -19.05 9.55
C SER A 402 6.71 -20.24 9.64
N ASN A 403 5.53 -20.07 10.23
CA ASN A 403 4.49 -21.09 10.30
C ASN A 403 3.91 -21.43 8.92
N ILE A 404 3.67 -20.43 8.07
CA ILE A 404 3.22 -20.63 6.69
C ILE A 404 4.23 -21.50 5.93
N ARG A 405 5.53 -21.23 6.09
CA ARG A 405 6.59 -22.02 5.45
C ARG A 405 6.72 -23.41 6.05
N ALA A 406 6.72 -23.54 7.38
CA ALA A 406 6.90 -24.80 8.09
C ALA A 406 5.77 -25.79 7.82
N LEU A 407 4.53 -25.30 7.76
CA LEU A 407 3.33 -26.11 7.50
C LEU A 407 2.95 -26.14 6.01
N ASN A 408 3.78 -25.55 5.14
CA ASN A 408 3.56 -25.43 3.70
C ASN A 408 2.19 -24.84 3.34
N MET A 409 1.71 -23.83 4.07
CA MET A 409 0.35 -23.31 3.92
C MET A 409 0.18 -22.55 2.61
N SER A 410 -0.47 -23.19 1.62
CA SER A 410 -0.87 -22.59 0.36
C SER A 410 -2.17 -23.21 -0.16
N PRO A 411 -3.03 -22.51 -0.91
CA PRO A 411 -4.32 -23.05 -1.35
C PRO A 411 -4.23 -24.42 -2.04
N GLU A 412 -3.24 -24.60 -2.91
CA GLU A 412 -2.99 -25.82 -3.70
C GLU A 412 -2.31 -26.95 -2.92
N THR A 413 -1.91 -26.70 -1.68
CA THR A 413 -1.33 -27.73 -0.80
C THR A 413 -2.35 -28.30 0.17
N ILE A 414 -3.57 -27.73 0.23
CA ILE A 414 -4.63 -28.22 1.12
C ILE A 414 -5.14 -29.56 0.58
N VAL A 415 -4.98 -30.61 1.39
CA VAL A 415 -5.46 -31.96 1.08
C VAL A 415 -6.89 -32.15 1.58
N ALA A 416 -7.13 -31.69 2.81
CA ALA A 416 -8.38 -31.89 3.52
C ALA A 416 -8.57 -30.87 4.65
N GLN A 417 -9.81 -30.67 5.06
CA GLN A 417 -10.19 -29.91 6.24
C GLN A 417 -11.02 -30.80 7.17
N VAL A 418 -10.63 -30.90 8.43
CA VAL A 418 -11.49 -31.52 9.44
C VAL A 418 -12.57 -30.50 9.85
N ARG A 419 -13.83 -30.91 9.86
CA ARG A 419 -14.93 -30.05 10.32
C ARG A 419 -14.79 -29.78 11.80
N LEU A 420 -14.94 -28.52 12.18
CA LEU A 420 -14.75 -28.05 13.55
C LEU A 420 -16.02 -28.21 14.40
N GLU A 421 -16.72 -29.35 14.31
CA GLU A 421 -18.03 -29.52 14.95
C GLU A 421 -17.99 -29.46 16.48
N TYR A 422 -16.96 -30.01 17.11
CA TYR A 422 -16.77 -29.96 18.57
C TYR A 422 -16.31 -28.57 19.01
N THR A 423 -15.38 -27.97 18.28
CA THR A 423 -14.91 -26.61 18.57
C THR A 423 -16.03 -25.59 18.40
N GLU A 424 -16.78 -25.65 17.30
CA GLU A 424 -17.95 -24.78 17.09
C GLU A 424 -19.02 -25.00 18.16
N LYS A 425 -19.29 -26.24 18.55
CA LYS A 425 -20.22 -26.53 19.65
C LYS A 425 -19.74 -25.92 20.96
N MET A 426 -18.47 -26.09 21.31
CA MET A 426 -17.86 -25.50 22.51
C MET A 426 -17.97 -23.97 22.48
N ILE A 427 -17.68 -23.33 21.35
CA ILE A 427 -17.79 -21.89 21.21
C ILE A 427 -19.24 -21.43 21.33
N ARG A 428 -20.21 -22.12 20.69
CA ARG A 428 -21.64 -21.79 20.84
C ARG A 428 -22.11 -21.92 22.29
N GLU A 429 -21.67 -22.94 23.01
CA GLU A 429 -22.01 -23.17 24.42
C GLU A 429 -21.35 -22.13 25.34
N LYS A 430 -20.11 -21.73 25.06
CA LYS A 430 -19.42 -20.66 25.79
C LYS A 430 -20.00 -19.29 25.47
N LEU A 431 -20.27 -18.94 24.22
CA LEU A 431 -20.91 -17.66 23.84
C LEU A 431 -22.27 -17.45 24.53
N ALA A 432 -23.00 -18.52 24.85
CA ALA A 432 -24.23 -18.43 25.62
C ALA A 432 -24.03 -17.99 27.08
N LYS A 433 -22.79 -18.01 27.58
CA LYS A 433 -22.40 -17.76 28.98
C LYS A 433 -21.37 -16.64 29.14
N GLU A 434 -20.40 -16.60 28.24
CA GLU A 434 -19.32 -15.60 28.12
C GLU A 434 -19.82 -14.37 27.36
N LYS A 435 -19.14 -13.23 27.51
CA LYS A 435 -19.59 -11.96 26.91
C LYS A 435 -19.04 -11.75 25.50
N THR A 436 -17.93 -12.40 25.15
CA THR A 436 -17.22 -12.15 23.89
C THR A 436 -16.69 -13.44 23.23
N TRP A 437 -16.49 -13.37 21.91
CA TRP A 437 -15.88 -14.46 21.13
C TRP A 437 -14.48 -14.83 21.65
N THR A 438 -13.66 -13.84 22.02
CA THR A 438 -12.29 -14.05 22.53
C THR A 438 -12.28 -14.83 23.84
N GLU A 439 -13.20 -14.53 24.76
CA GLU A 439 -13.30 -15.24 26.05
C GLU A 439 -13.59 -16.73 25.86
N CYS A 440 -14.27 -17.11 24.78
CA CYS A 440 -14.55 -18.52 24.48
C CYS A 440 -13.27 -19.35 24.23
N TRP A 441 -12.20 -18.71 23.78
CA TRP A 441 -10.90 -19.35 23.56
C TRP A 441 -10.00 -19.38 24.81
N THR A 442 -10.47 -18.84 25.94
CA THR A 442 -9.70 -18.89 27.20
C THR A 442 -9.45 -20.34 27.61
N GLY A 443 -8.16 -20.70 27.75
CA GLY A 443 -7.72 -22.05 28.11
C GLY A 443 -7.76 -23.08 26.98
N VAL A 444 -8.03 -22.64 25.74
CA VAL A 444 -8.08 -23.50 24.54
C VAL A 444 -7.12 -22.91 23.50
N PHE A 445 -5.99 -23.58 23.25
CA PHE A 445 -4.96 -23.07 22.35
C PHE A 445 -5.12 -23.58 20.90
N GLU A 446 -5.63 -24.80 20.74
CA GLU A 446 -5.90 -25.45 19.47
C GLU A 446 -7.36 -25.91 19.37
N THR A 447 -7.80 -26.31 18.17
CA THR A 447 -9.14 -26.88 18.03
C THR A 447 -9.25 -28.21 18.77
N LEU A 448 -10.44 -28.49 19.31
CA LEU A 448 -10.71 -29.75 20.01
C LEU A 448 -10.50 -30.97 19.10
N GLU A 449 -10.77 -30.81 17.80
CA GLU A 449 -10.51 -31.82 16.79
C GLU A 449 -9.02 -32.10 16.64
N TYR A 450 -8.18 -31.06 16.51
CA TYR A 450 -6.73 -31.22 16.44
C TYR A 450 -6.22 -31.93 17.70
N GLN A 451 -6.65 -31.49 18.89
CA GLN A 451 -6.22 -32.11 20.14
C GLN A 451 -6.63 -33.59 20.21
N ALA A 452 -7.87 -33.93 19.81
CA ALA A 452 -8.32 -35.32 19.78
C ALA A 452 -7.51 -36.20 18.81
N ILE A 453 -7.04 -35.64 17.69
CA ILE A 453 -6.16 -36.33 16.73
C ILE A 453 -4.81 -36.60 17.40
N ILE A 454 -4.18 -35.59 18.00
CA ILE A 454 -2.88 -35.73 18.67
C ILE A 454 -2.96 -36.74 19.83
N ASP A 455 -4.06 -36.74 20.59
CA ASP A 455 -4.32 -37.68 21.69
C ASP A 455 -4.75 -39.07 21.23
N LYS A 456 -4.88 -39.31 19.91
CA LYS A 456 -5.30 -40.57 19.29
C LYS A 456 -6.62 -41.13 19.87
N ARG A 457 -7.63 -40.26 20.04
CA ARG A 457 -8.92 -40.64 20.63
C ARG A 457 -9.73 -41.56 19.70
N GLU A 458 -10.15 -42.72 20.19
CA GLU A 458 -10.98 -43.68 19.44
C GLU A 458 -12.49 -43.38 19.55
N ASP A 459 -12.90 -42.67 20.59
CA ASP A 459 -14.30 -42.34 20.90
C ASP A 459 -14.78 -41.02 20.25
N VAL A 460 -13.87 -40.26 19.62
CA VAL A 460 -14.16 -39.01 18.92
C VAL A 460 -14.24 -39.29 17.42
N GLN A 461 -15.40 -38.99 16.81
CA GLN A 461 -15.63 -39.15 15.37
C GLN A 461 -15.46 -37.81 14.67
N LEU A 462 -14.62 -37.76 13.65
CA LEU A 462 -14.30 -36.55 12.91
C LEU A 462 -14.75 -36.68 11.46
N ILE A 463 -15.31 -35.60 10.91
CA ILE A 463 -15.68 -35.52 9.50
C ILE A 463 -14.56 -34.79 8.75
N ILE A 464 -13.97 -35.45 7.78
CA ILE A 464 -12.92 -34.91 6.92
C ILE A 464 -13.53 -34.53 5.58
N ASP A 465 -13.48 -33.24 5.25
CA ASP A 465 -13.84 -32.73 3.93
C ASP A 465 -12.58 -32.70 3.05
N TRP A 466 -12.55 -33.57 2.05
CA TRP A 466 -11.46 -33.65 1.08
C TRP A 466 -11.61 -32.57 0.01
N GLU A 467 -10.48 -32.13 -0.57
CA GLU A 467 -10.48 -31.12 -1.64
C GLU A 467 -11.40 -31.50 -2.83
N LYS A 468 -11.49 -32.80 -3.15
CA LYS A 468 -12.34 -33.35 -4.24
C LYS A 468 -13.82 -33.48 -3.87
N LYS A 469 -14.27 -32.80 -2.80
CA LYS A 469 -15.67 -32.72 -2.33
C LYS A 469 -16.29 -34.04 -1.89
N SER A 470 -15.47 -35.03 -1.54
CA SER A 470 -15.92 -36.17 -0.74
C SER A 470 -15.76 -35.82 0.75
N SER A 471 -16.66 -36.33 1.58
CA SER A 471 -16.51 -36.27 3.03
C SER A 471 -16.45 -37.69 3.57
N GLU A 472 -15.58 -37.93 4.55
CA GLU A 472 -15.45 -39.22 5.21
C GLU A 472 -15.47 -39.02 6.73
N THR A 473 -16.08 -39.97 7.45
CA THR A 473 -16.08 -39.98 8.91
C THR A 473 -15.12 -41.03 9.40
N MET A 474 -14.23 -40.65 10.31
CA MET A 474 -13.25 -41.57 10.92
C MET A 474 -12.94 -41.16 12.35
N THR A 475 -12.41 -42.10 13.15
CA THR A 475 -12.00 -41.79 14.53
C THR A 475 -10.79 -40.86 14.53
N ALA A 476 -10.62 -40.03 15.55
CA ALA A 476 -9.44 -39.18 15.66
C ALA A 476 -8.12 -39.99 15.67
N ALA A 477 -8.15 -41.20 16.24
CA ALA A 477 -7.04 -42.17 16.16
C ALA A 477 -6.72 -42.59 14.72
N ASP A 478 -7.72 -42.84 13.89
CA ASP A 478 -7.52 -43.19 12.48
C ASP A 478 -7.02 -42.00 11.65
N VAL A 479 -7.49 -40.77 11.94
CA VAL A 479 -6.94 -39.54 11.34
C VAL A 479 -5.45 -39.40 11.69
N TYR A 480 -5.07 -39.67 12.93
CA TYR A 480 -3.65 -39.62 13.33
C TYR A 480 -2.82 -40.60 12.52
N LYS A 481 -3.26 -41.87 12.40
CA LYS A 481 -2.56 -42.88 11.60
C LYS A 481 -2.46 -42.45 10.15
N MET A 482 -3.55 -41.90 9.60
CA MET A 482 -3.60 -41.39 8.24
C MET A 482 -2.58 -40.27 7.98
N ILE A 483 -2.37 -39.35 8.93
CA ILE A 483 -1.45 -38.22 8.75
C ILE A 483 0.00 -38.60 9.07
N PHE A 484 0.23 -39.34 10.16
CA PHE A 484 1.58 -39.53 10.73
C PHE A 484 2.16 -40.94 10.53
N GLU A 485 1.34 -41.96 10.24
CA GLU A 485 1.78 -43.37 10.17
C GLU A 485 1.58 -44.01 8.77
N SER A 486 0.81 -43.38 7.88
CA SER A 486 0.53 -43.86 6.52
C SER A 486 1.73 -43.84 5.57
N GLY A 487 2.74 -43.02 5.89
CA GLY A 487 3.87 -42.72 5.01
C GLY A 487 3.59 -41.57 4.02
N GLU A 488 2.36 -41.03 4.02
CA GLU A 488 2.03 -39.82 3.28
C GLU A 488 2.81 -38.63 3.83
N LYS A 489 3.20 -37.71 2.95
CA LYS A 489 3.94 -36.50 3.34
C LYS A 489 2.96 -35.41 3.74
N TRP A 490 2.20 -35.62 4.81
CA TRP A 490 1.19 -34.66 5.27
C TRP A 490 1.57 -34.00 6.59
N VAL A 491 1.01 -32.82 6.81
CA VAL A 491 1.09 -32.09 8.06
C VAL A 491 -0.26 -31.48 8.39
N ILE A 492 -0.53 -31.25 9.67
CA ILE A 492 -1.79 -30.68 10.15
C ILE A 492 -1.52 -29.42 10.97
N SER A 493 -2.32 -28.39 10.75
CA SER A 493 -2.30 -27.16 11.55
C SER A 493 -3.24 -27.24 12.75
N ALA A 494 -3.05 -26.35 13.74
CA ALA A 494 -3.88 -26.28 14.94
C ALA A 494 -5.38 -26.00 14.69
N ASN A 495 -5.75 -25.52 13.50
CA ASN A 495 -7.15 -25.40 13.05
C ASN A 495 -7.64 -26.62 12.24
N ALA A 496 -6.94 -27.75 12.37
CA ALA A 496 -7.23 -29.03 11.75
C ALA A 496 -7.33 -29.02 10.21
N THR A 497 -6.55 -28.14 9.56
CA THR A 497 -6.33 -28.18 8.12
C THR A 497 -5.14 -29.10 7.82
N ILE A 498 -5.29 -30.00 6.85
CA ILE A 498 -4.26 -30.94 6.43
C ILE A 498 -3.61 -30.42 5.15
N TYR A 499 -2.29 -30.29 5.15
CA TYR A 499 -1.47 -29.82 4.03
C TYR A 499 -0.54 -30.92 3.53
N SER A 500 -0.32 -30.96 2.22
CA SER A 500 0.68 -31.80 1.58
C SER A 500 2.06 -31.15 1.63
N LEU A 501 3.08 -31.95 1.89
CA LEU A 501 4.50 -31.62 1.83
C LEU A 501 5.20 -32.28 0.63
N GLU A 502 4.44 -32.89 -0.29
CA GLU A 502 5.02 -33.51 -1.49
C GLU A 502 5.70 -32.48 -2.39
N HIS A 503 5.12 -31.28 -2.48
CA HIS A 503 5.60 -30.17 -3.28
C HIS A 503 5.49 -28.88 -2.46
N VAL A 504 6.43 -27.96 -2.61
CA VAL A 504 6.38 -26.66 -1.92
C VAL A 504 5.29 -25.81 -2.56
N GLY A 505 4.41 -25.24 -1.74
CA GLY A 505 3.36 -24.34 -2.20
C GLY A 505 3.91 -23.00 -2.68
N VAL A 506 3.17 -22.34 -3.56
CA VAL A 506 3.52 -21.04 -4.17
C VAL A 506 3.75 -19.97 -3.11
N VAL A 507 2.88 -19.89 -2.10
CA VAL A 507 2.99 -18.88 -1.04
C VAL A 507 4.23 -19.12 -0.15
N PRO A 508 4.46 -20.33 0.41
CA PRO A 508 5.69 -20.67 1.12
C PRO A 508 6.99 -20.41 0.33
N GLU A 509 7.00 -20.74 -0.96
CA GLU A 509 8.15 -20.53 -1.84
C GLU A 509 8.45 -19.03 -1.99
N MET A 510 7.43 -18.23 -2.35
CA MET A 510 7.54 -16.77 -2.48
C MET A 510 8.02 -16.11 -1.18
N LEU A 511 7.46 -16.51 -0.03
CA LEU A 511 7.88 -16.00 1.27
C LEU A 511 9.33 -16.37 1.61
N THR A 512 9.82 -17.53 1.13
CA THR A 512 11.20 -17.95 1.33
C THR A 512 12.17 -17.03 0.57
N ASP A 513 11.85 -16.68 -0.67
CA ASP A 513 12.63 -15.74 -1.46
C ASP A 513 12.64 -14.34 -0.80
N TRP A 514 11.48 -13.81 -0.42
CA TRP A 514 11.39 -12.52 0.25
C TRP A 514 12.12 -12.48 1.60
N PHE A 515 12.07 -13.57 2.37
CA PHE A 515 12.81 -13.64 3.63
C PHE A 515 14.32 -13.63 3.41
N ARG A 516 14.81 -14.32 2.36
CA ARG A 516 16.21 -14.28 1.94
C ARG A 516 16.62 -12.86 1.55
N ASP A 517 15.79 -12.20 0.74
CA ASP A 517 16.08 -10.85 0.24
C ASP A 517 16.05 -9.82 1.38
N ARG A 518 15.06 -9.91 2.29
CA ARG A 518 15.00 -9.09 3.50
C ARG A 518 16.25 -9.24 4.36
N LYS A 519 16.72 -10.48 4.57
CA LYS A 519 17.94 -10.74 5.37
C LYS A 519 19.18 -10.13 4.70
N ASN A 520 19.25 -10.17 3.37
CA ASN A 520 20.33 -9.53 2.62
C ASN A 520 20.29 -8.01 2.76
N ILE A 521 19.11 -7.38 2.66
CA ILE A 521 18.93 -5.93 2.83
C ILE A 521 19.25 -5.52 4.26
N GLN A 522 18.79 -6.25 5.28
CA GLN A 522 19.10 -5.98 6.69
C GLN A 522 20.60 -6.04 6.94
N ARG A 523 21.28 -7.05 6.41
CA ARG A 523 22.73 -7.16 6.50
C ARG A 523 23.44 -5.99 5.81
N GLN A 524 23.00 -5.59 4.62
CA GLN A 524 23.56 -4.44 3.92
C GLN A 524 23.32 -3.14 4.69
N ALA A 525 22.15 -2.96 5.29
CA ALA A 525 21.82 -1.81 6.12
C ALA A 525 22.68 -1.78 7.40
N GLU A 526 22.87 -2.91 8.08
CA GLU A 526 23.79 -3.03 9.21
C GLU A 526 25.24 -2.72 8.80
N GLU A 527 25.71 -3.24 7.67
CA GLU A 527 27.03 -2.94 7.12
C GLU A 527 27.18 -1.44 6.77
N LEU A 528 26.15 -0.81 6.19
CA LEU A 528 26.11 0.63 5.89
C LEU A 528 26.03 1.50 7.15
N ASP A 529 25.25 1.11 8.15
CA ASP A 529 25.12 1.79 9.45
C ASP A 529 26.45 1.73 10.21
N ILE A 530 27.13 0.58 10.19
CA ILE A 530 28.49 0.42 10.71
C ILE A 530 29.50 1.32 9.97
N ILE A 531 29.35 1.49 8.66
CA ILE A 531 30.23 2.36 7.85
C ILE A 531 29.94 3.85 8.10
N LEU A 532 28.66 4.23 8.22
CA LEU A 532 28.21 5.63 8.36
C LEU A 532 28.34 6.15 9.80
N HIS A 533 28.13 5.29 10.80
CA HIS A 533 28.09 5.66 12.21
C HIS A 533 29.17 4.98 13.07
N GLY A 534 30.01 4.13 12.46
CA GLY A 534 31.01 3.34 13.17
C GLY A 534 30.40 2.20 13.99
N VAL A 535 31.22 1.22 14.38
CA VAL A 535 30.80 0.19 15.34
C VAL A 535 30.52 0.89 16.68
N LYS A 536 29.25 0.97 17.09
CA LYS A 536 28.91 1.30 18.48
C LYS A 536 29.35 0.14 19.36
N ILE A 537 30.58 0.22 19.86
CA ILE A 537 31.08 -0.66 20.91
C ILE A 537 30.29 -0.28 22.19
N PRO A 538 29.56 -1.22 22.82
CA PRO A 538 28.92 -0.99 24.12
C PRO A 538 29.96 -0.49 25.13
N MET A 539 29.67 0.56 25.91
CA MET A 539 30.64 1.17 26.85
C MET A 539 31.17 0.20 27.92
N ASP A 540 30.47 -0.90 28.10
CA ASP A 540 30.81 -2.06 28.93
C ASP A 540 32.04 -2.81 28.40
N VAL A 541 32.29 -2.84 27.09
CA VAL A 541 33.49 -3.45 26.49
C VAL A 541 34.74 -2.57 26.69
N TYR A 542 34.59 -1.25 26.85
CA TYR A 542 35.71 -0.35 27.16
C TYR A 542 36.31 -0.62 28.55
N ARG A 543 35.52 -1.14 29.51
CA ARG A 543 36.00 -1.41 30.87
C ARG A 543 36.81 -2.71 30.98
N GLU A 544 36.67 -3.63 30.05
CA GLU A 544 37.45 -4.88 30.00
C GLU A 544 38.73 -4.75 29.16
N LEU A 545 38.90 -3.67 28.40
CA LEU A 545 40.13 -3.38 27.64
C LEU A 545 41.12 -2.48 28.39
N ASP A 546 40.70 -1.87 29.50
CA ASP A 546 41.52 -1.05 30.41
C ASP A 546 41.81 -1.75 31.77
N ALA A 547 41.55 -3.06 31.87
CA ALA A 547 41.92 -3.92 33.01
C ALA A 547 42.81 -5.08 32.53
#